data_AF-A0A401Q204-F1
#
_entry.id   AF-A0A401Q204-F1
#
_cell.length_a   1.000
_cell.length_b   1.000
_cell.length_c   1.000
_cell.angle_alpha   90.00
_cell.angle_beta   90.00
_cell.angle_gamma   90.00
#
_symmetry.space_group_name_H-M   'P 1'
#
loop_
_entity.id
_entity.type
_entity.pdbx_description
1 polymer ?
#
loop_
_entity_poly.entity_id
_entity_poly.type
_entity_poly.pdbx_seq_one_letter_code
_entity_poly.pdbx_strand_id
1 'polypeptide(L)'
;SCLEFSLRIQEFIELIRQNKRLEAVRHARRHFSQAEGGQLDEVRQVMGMLAFPSDTHISPYKDLLDPARWKMLIQQFRYDNYRLHQLGNSSVFTITLQAGLSAIKTPQCYKEDGTSKNPDCPVCSKSLNKLAQPLPMAHCANSRLVCKISGEVMNENNPPMMLPNGYVYGYNSLLSIRQEDKIICPRTKEVYNFSQAEKVYIM
;
A
#
# COMPACT_ATOMS: atom_id res chain seq x y z
N SER A 1 -19.87 14.07 -15.81
CA SER A 1 -18.41 14.31 -15.71
C SER A 1 -18.17 15.72 -16.23
N CYS A 2 -17.24 16.46 -15.63
CA CYS A 2 -16.90 17.84 -16.04
C CYS A 2 -15.65 17.89 -16.94
N LEU A 3 -15.09 16.73 -17.33
CA LEU A 3 -13.81 16.66 -18.05
C LEU A 3 -13.86 17.38 -19.40
N GLU A 4 -14.95 17.20 -20.16
CA GLU A 4 -15.10 17.90 -21.45
C GLU A 4 -14.98 19.41 -21.25
N PHE A 5 -15.69 19.97 -20.28
CA PHE A 5 -15.63 21.40 -19.97
C PHE A 5 -14.22 21.83 -19.54
N SER A 6 -13.55 21.06 -18.68
CA SER A 6 -12.17 21.34 -18.26
C SER A 6 -11.18 21.30 -19.43
N LEU A 7 -11.38 20.40 -20.40
CA LEU A 7 -10.60 20.33 -21.64
C LEU A 7 -10.87 21.52 -22.55
N ARG A 8 -12.13 21.96 -22.70
CA ARG A 8 -12.47 23.17 -23.46
C ARG A 8 -11.83 24.41 -22.86
N ILE A 9 -11.79 24.54 -21.53
CA ILE A 9 -11.02 25.60 -20.86
C ILE A 9 -9.53 25.49 -21.21
N GLN A 10 -8.96 24.29 -21.19
CA GLN A 10 -7.54 24.12 -21.53
C GLN A 10 -7.24 24.49 -22.98
N GLU A 11 -8.09 24.09 -23.94
CA GLU A 11 -7.96 24.50 -25.35
C GLU A 11 -7.96 26.03 -25.49
N PHE A 12 -8.85 26.71 -24.77
CA PHE A 12 -8.88 28.18 -24.75
C PHE A 12 -7.59 28.77 -24.18
N ILE A 13 -7.05 28.21 -23.08
CA ILE A 13 -5.78 28.63 -22.48
C ILE A 13 -4.62 28.47 -23.48
N GLU A 14 -4.55 27.35 -24.20
CA GLU A 14 -3.51 27.12 -25.20
C GLU A 14 -3.60 28.09 -26.39
N LEU A 15 -4.81 28.46 -26.81
CA LEU A 15 -5.01 29.51 -27.83
C LEU A 15 -4.49 30.88 -27.36
N ILE A 16 -4.71 31.22 -26.09
CA ILE A 16 -4.16 32.44 -25.48
C ILE A 16 -2.63 32.37 -25.40
N ARG A 17 -2.07 31.22 -25.02
CA ARG A 17 -0.60 31.02 -24.97
C ARG A 17 0.05 31.18 -26.34
N GLN A 18 -0.65 30.80 -27.42
CA GLN A 18 -0.21 31.03 -28.81
C GLN A 18 -0.51 32.45 -29.33
N ASN A 19 -1.02 33.34 -28.47
CA ASN A 19 -1.47 34.70 -28.80
C ASN A 19 -2.57 34.76 -29.88
N LYS A 20 -3.31 33.67 -30.09
CA LYS A 20 -4.44 33.58 -31.05
C LYS A 20 -5.75 34.03 -30.41
N ARG A 21 -5.81 35.26 -29.90
CA ARG A 21 -6.93 35.77 -29.09
C ARG A 21 -8.29 35.75 -29.81
N LEU A 22 -8.33 36.06 -31.11
CA LEU A 22 -9.56 36.01 -31.91
C LEU A 22 -10.11 34.59 -32.08
N GLU A 23 -9.23 33.57 -32.12
CA GLU A 23 -9.64 32.16 -32.12
C GLU A 23 -10.15 31.74 -30.75
N ALA A 24 -9.48 32.15 -29.67
CA ALA A 24 -9.92 31.90 -28.30
C ALA A 24 -11.35 32.42 -28.06
N VAL A 25 -11.66 33.65 -28.50
CA VAL A 25 -13.01 34.23 -28.38
C VAL A 25 -14.04 33.43 -29.20
N ARG A 26 -13.68 32.98 -30.42
CA ARG A 26 -14.57 32.15 -31.24
C ARG A 26 -14.83 30.78 -30.58
N HIS A 27 -13.80 30.17 -30.00
CA HIS A 27 -13.90 28.93 -29.25
C HIS A 27 -14.81 29.09 -28.03
N ALA A 28 -14.60 30.13 -27.22
CA ALA A 28 -15.42 30.44 -26.06
C ALA A 28 -16.90 30.60 -26.40
N ARG A 29 -17.23 31.31 -27.49
CA ARG A 29 -18.63 31.47 -27.94
C ARG A 29 -19.30 30.16 -28.33
N ARG A 30 -18.54 29.19 -28.85
CA ARG A 30 -19.06 27.89 -29.27
C ARG A 30 -19.25 26.93 -28.10
N HIS A 31 -18.30 26.90 -27.16
CA HIS A 31 -18.22 25.86 -26.14
C HIS A 31 -18.62 26.30 -24.73
N PHE A 32 -18.64 27.60 -24.44
CA PHE A 32 -19.03 28.12 -23.11
C PHE A 32 -20.44 28.75 -23.09
N SER A 33 -21.19 28.69 -24.19
CA SER A 33 -22.54 29.27 -24.31
C SER A 33 -23.57 28.64 -23.38
N GLN A 34 -23.38 27.38 -23.00
CA GLN A 34 -24.25 26.61 -22.10
C GLN A 34 -23.70 26.52 -20.68
N ALA A 35 -22.67 27.30 -20.33
CA ALA A 35 -22.12 27.29 -18.98
C ALA A 35 -23.15 27.86 -17.99
N GLU A 36 -23.38 27.17 -16.87
CA GLU A 36 -24.33 27.58 -15.83
C GLU A 36 -23.71 27.45 -14.42
N GLY A 37 -24.22 28.23 -13.48
CA GLY A 37 -23.78 28.20 -12.07
C GLY A 37 -22.27 28.41 -11.94
N GLY A 38 -21.59 27.51 -11.22
CA GLY A 38 -20.14 27.61 -10.97
C GLY A 38 -19.26 27.55 -12.23
N GLN A 39 -19.75 26.99 -13.34
CA GLN A 39 -19.02 27.00 -14.61
C GLN A 39 -18.90 28.42 -15.19
N LEU A 40 -19.89 29.29 -14.93
CA LEU A 40 -19.83 30.69 -15.37
C LEU A 40 -18.73 31.46 -14.65
N ASP A 41 -18.49 31.17 -13.37
CA ASP A 41 -17.43 31.83 -12.60
C ASP A 41 -16.05 31.43 -13.12
N GLU A 42 -15.86 30.15 -13.45
CA GLU A 42 -14.64 29.68 -14.13
C GLU A 42 -14.48 30.34 -15.52
N VAL A 43 -15.55 30.42 -16.32
CA VAL A 43 -15.51 31.08 -17.64
C VAL A 43 -15.17 32.56 -17.50
N ARG A 44 -15.76 33.28 -16.55
CA ARG A 44 -15.45 34.70 -16.28
C ARG A 44 -13.97 34.89 -15.94
N GLN A 45 -13.44 34.04 -15.08
CA GLN A 45 -12.03 34.06 -14.71
C GLN A 45 -11.14 33.80 -15.94
N VAL A 46 -11.46 32.78 -16.73
CA VAL A 46 -10.70 32.40 -17.92
C VAL A 46 -10.77 33.50 -19.00
N MET A 47 -11.93 34.11 -19.21
CA MET A 47 -12.10 35.22 -20.15
C MET A 47 -11.27 36.45 -19.77
N GLY A 48 -11.01 36.65 -18.47
CA GLY A 48 -10.11 37.70 -17.97
C GLY A 48 -8.69 37.61 -18.56
N MET A 49 -8.21 36.42 -18.93
CA MET A 49 -6.88 36.24 -19.53
C MET A 49 -6.72 36.94 -20.88
N LEU A 50 -7.80 37.32 -21.56
CA LEU A 50 -7.73 38.10 -22.80
C LEU A 50 -7.15 39.50 -22.60
N ALA A 51 -7.27 40.06 -21.40
CA ALA A 51 -6.76 41.39 -21.06
C ALA A 51 -5.26 41.38 -20.71
N PHE A 52 -4.69 40.20 -20.44
CA PHE A 52 -3.33 40.05 -19.93
C PHE A 52 -2.39 39.40 -20.97
N PRO A 53 -1.08 39.67 -20.93
CA PRO A 53 -0.10 38.98 -21.76
C PRO A 53 0.17 37.55 -21.24
N SER A 54 0.71 36.67 -22.08
CA SER A 54 0.93 35.25 -21.76
C SER A 54 2.03 35.00 -20.72
N ASP A 55 2.84 36.00 -20.40
CA ASP A 55 3.92 35.99 -19.39
C ASP A 55 3.48 36.62 -18.05
N THR A 56 2.17 36.75 -17.84
CA THR A 56 1.61 37.40 -16.65
C THR A 56 2.00 36.69 -15.35
N HIS A 57 2.50 37.46 -14.39
CA HIS A 57 2.80 36.99 -13.03
C HIS A 57 1.64 37.20 -12.03
N ILE A 58 0.51 37.74 -12.50
CA ILE A 58 -0.66 38.04 -11.68
C ILE A 58 -1.45 36.75 -11.44
N SER A 59 -1.59 36.34 -10.19
CA SER A 59 -2.54 35.30 -9.79
C SER A 59 -3.97 35.88 -9.85
N PRO A 60 -4.97 35.13 -10.36
CA PRO A 60 -4.95 33.68 -10.60
C PRO A 60 -4.54 33.25 -12.03
N TYR A 61 -4.23 34.19 -12.93
CA TYR A 61 -3.95 33.90 -14.34
C TYR A 61 -2.64 33.16 -14.55
N LYS A 62 -1.63 33.46 -13.72
CA LYS A 62 -0.38 32.70 -13.67
C LYS A 62 -0.64 31.21 -13.44
N ASP A 63 -1.51 30.89 -12.49
CA ASP A 63 -1.81 29.51 -12.09
C ASP A 63 -2.60 28.77 -13.18
N LEU A 64 -3.47 29.48 -13.91
CA LEU A 64 -4.18 28.93 -15.09
C LEU A 64 -3.23 28.56 -16.23
N LEU A 65 -2.14 29.31 -16.40
CA LEU A 65 -1.13 29.07 -17.42
C LEU A 65 -0.06 28.05 -16.97
N ASP A 66 -0.13 27.51 -15.76
CA ASP A 66 0.86 26.57 -15.25
C ASP A 66 0.76 25.20 -15.99
N PRO A 67 1.88 24.64 -16.50
CA PRO A 67 1.90 23.32 -17.11
C PRO A 67 1.42 22.18 -16.18
N ALA A 68 1.43 22.37 -14.86
CA ALA A 68 0.89 21.41 -13.89
C ALA A 68 -0.60 21.11 -14.13
N ARG A 69 -1.36 22.04 -14.72
CA ARG A 69 -2.76 21.84 -15.07
C ARG A 69 -2.97 20.65 -16.02
N TRP A 70 -2.04 20.40 -16.95
CA TRP A 70 -2.08 19.22 -17.81
C TRP A 70 -2.00 17.92 -17.01
N LYS A 71 -1.18 17.87 -15.95
CA LYS A 71 -1.09 16.69 -15.08
C LYS A 71 -2.42 16.42 -14.37
N MET A 72 -3.11 17.48 -13.93
CA MET A 72 -4.44 17.36 -13.32
C MET A 72 -5.49 16.84 -14.33
N LEU A 73 -5.49 17.36 -15.56
CA LEU A 73 -6.41 16.89 -16.61
C LEU A 73 -6.16 15.41 -16.98
N ILE A 74 -4.89 15.00 -17.06
CA ILE A 74 -4.54 13.59 -17.28
C ILE A 74 -5.05 12.70 -16.14
N GLN A 75 -4.93 13.16 -14.89
CA GLN A 75 -5.46 12.44 -13.73
C GLN A 75 -6.99 12.35 -13.76
N GLN A 76 -7.67 13.45 -14.10
CA GLN A 76 -9.13 13.49 -14.23
C GLN A 76 -9.62 12.57 -15.35
N PHE A 77 -8.94 12.57 -16.50
CA PHE A 77 -9.25 11.66 -17.60
C PHE A 77 -9.10 10.19 -17.18
N ARG A 78 -8.00 9.84 -16.49
CA ARG A 78 -7.80 8.47 -15.98
C ARG A 78 -8.91 8.07 -15.00
N TYR A 79 -9.26 8.96 -14.07
CA TYR A 79 -10.34 8.74 -13.11
C TYR A 79 -11.69 8.50 -13.82
N ASP A 80 -12.05 9.37 -14.75
CA ASP A 80 -13.32 9.26 -15.48
C ASP A 80 -13.36 8.03 -16.40
N ASN A 81 -12.23 7.66 -17.01
CA ASN A 81 -12.09 6.45 -17.80
C ASN A 81 -12.29 5.19 -16.94
N TYR A 82 -11.60 5.11 -15.79
CA TYR A 82 -11.77 3.99 -14.86
C TYR A 82 -13.21 3.88 -14.39
N ARG A 83 -13.82 5.01 -14.02
CA ARG A 83 -15.22 5.05 -13.62
C ARG A 83 -16.17 4.59 -14.73
N LEU A 84 -15.94 5.01 -15.98
CA LEU A 84 -16.75 4.60 -17.14
C LEU A 84 -16.70 3.08 -17.35
N HIS A 85 -15.52 2.48 -17.18
CA HIS A 85 -15.31 1.04 -17.29
C HIS A 85 -15.55 0.26 -15.99
N GLN A 86 -16.08 0.91 -14.94
CA GLN A 86 -16.32 0.30 -13.62
C GLN A 86 -15.05 -0.31 -12.99
N LEU A 87 -13.89 0.24 -13.35
CA LEU A 87 -12.60 -0.13 -12.76
C LEU A 87 -12.36 0.72 -11.50
N GLY A 88 -11.75 0.11 -10.49
CA GLY A 88 -11.28 0.83 -9.32
C GLY A 88 -10.09 1.73 -9.65
N ASN A 89 -9.96 2.86 -8.95
CA ASN A 89 -8.75 3.71 -9.02
C ASN A 89 -7.52 3.04 -8.41
N SER A 90 -7.75 2.02 -7.59
CA SER A 90 -6.72 1.20 -6.99
C SER A 90 -6.55 -0.06 -7.82
N SER A 91 -5.29 -0.43 -8.08
CA SER A 91 -4.98 -1.71 -8.73
C SER A 91 -5.51 -2.87 -7.88
N VAL A 92 -6.17 -3.83 -8.53
CA VAL A 92 -6.62 -5.08 -7.89
C VAL A 92 -5.45 -5.79 -7.23
N PHE A 93 -4.28 -5.79 -7.88
CA PHE A 93 -3.05 -6.36 -7.31
C PHE A 93 -2.69 -5.73 -5.96
N THR A 94 -2.76 -4.39 -5.87
CA THR A 94 -2.44 -3.67 -4.63
C THR A 94 -3.43 -4.03 -3.52
N ILE A 95 -4.72 -4.06 -3.83
CA ILE A 95 -5.77 -4.42 -2.86
C ILE A 95 -5.57 -5.86 -2.38
N THR A 96 -5.39 -6.81 -3.28
CA THR A 96 -5.19 -8.23 -2.95
C THR A 96 -3.91 -8.44 -2.13
N LEU A 97 -2.81 -7.77 -2.50
CA LEU A 97 -1.56 -7.83 -1.76
C LEU A 97 -1.73 -7.28 -0.33
N GLN A 98 -2.36 -6.11 -0.18
CA GLN A 98 -2.62 -5.52 1.13
C GLN A 98 -3.57 -6.38 1.98
N ALA A 99 -4.62 -6.94 1.39
CA ALA A 99 -5.52 -7.85 2.10
C ALA A 99 -4.78 -9.11 2.60
N GLY A 100 -3.95 -9.72 1.74
CA GLY A 100 -3.11 -10.85 2.11
C GLY A 100 -2.11 -10.52 3.21
N LEU A 101 -1.40 -9.39 3.11
CA LEU A 101 -0.48 -8.93 4.15
C LEU A 101 -1.20 -8.68 5.47
N SER A 102 -2.40 -8.09 5.45
CA SER A 102 -3.21 -7.86 6.65
C SER A 102 -3.62 -9.17 7.33
N ALA A 103 -3.95 -10.20 6.55
CA ALA A 103 -4.37 -11.51 7.07
C ALA A 103 -3.26 -12.29 7.79
N ILE A 104 -1.99 -11.97 7.52
CA ILE A 104 -0.81 -12.64 8.12
C ILE A 104 0.03 -11.71 8.99
N LYS A 105 -0.28 -10.41 9.03
CA LYS A 105 0.43 -9.42 9.84
C LYS A 105 0.11 -9.65 11.32
N THR A 106 1.14 -9.89 12.11
CA THR A 106 1.03 -10.03 13.57
C THR A 106 1.89 -9.00 14.29
N PRO A 107 1.63 -8.70 15.58
CA PRO A 107 2.51 -7.83 16.38
C PRO A 107 3.97 -8.32 16.42
N GLN A 108 4.19 -9.64 16.34
CA GLN A 108 5.51 -10.26 16.36
C GLN A 108 6.41 -9.80 15.19
N CYS A 109 5.83 -9.37 14.07
CA CYS A 109 6.57 -8.90 12.91
C CYS A 109 7.35 -7.58 13.15
N TYR A 110 6.97 -6.81 14.18
CA TYR A 110 7.53 -5.47 14.46
C TYR A 110 8.28 -5.38 15.80
N LYS A 111 8.50 -6.50 16.49
CA LYS A 111 9.33 -6.52 17.70
C LYS A 111 10.79 -6.15 17.37
N GLU A 112 11.39 -5.31 18.21
CA GLU A 112 12.74 -4.76 18.02
C GLU A 112 13.84 -5.82 18.12
N ASP A 113 13.64 -6.84 18.97
CA ASP A 113 14.65 -7.87 19.26
C ASP A 113 15.00 -8.74 18.05
N GLY A 114 14.19 -8.73 16.97
CA GLY A 114 14.44 -9.46 15.71
C GLY A 114 14.42 -10.99 15.82
N THR A 115 14.57 -11.56 17.02
CA THR A 115 14.60 -13.00 17.33
C THR A 115 13.28 -13.71 17.04
N SER A 116 12.18 -12.95 16.99
CA SER A 116 10.82 -13.42 16.75
C SER A 116 10.38 -13.36 15.28
N LYS A 117 11.20 -12.81 14.38
CA LYS A 117 10.85 -12.73 12.96
C LYS A 117 10.96 -14.12 12.32
N ASN A 118 9.89 -14.55 11.68
CA ASN A 118 9.88 -15.80 10.93
C ASN A 118 10.43 -15.52 9.51
N PRO A 119 11.50 -16.21 9.06
CA PRO A 119 12.02 -16.06 7.70
C PRO A 119 10.98 -16.40 6.61
N ASP A 120 10.06 -17.32 6.90
CA ASP A 120 9.01 -17.74 5.96
C ASP A 120 7.81 -16.79 5.95
N CYS A 121 7.78 -15.78 6.83
CA CYS A 121 6.69 -14.82 6.88
C CYS A 121 6.91 -13.67 5.89
N PRO A 122 6.04 -13.51 4.87
CA PRO A 122 6.15 -12.42 3.91
C PRO A 122 6.21 -11.03 4.56
N VAL A 123 5.44 -10.79 5.63
CA VAL A 123 5.42 -9.50 6.35
C VAL A 123 6.74 -9.21 7.08
N CYS A 124 7.52 -10.23 7.44
CA CYS A 124 8.83 -10.04 8.06
C CYS A 124 9.92 -9.66 7.05
N SER A 125 9.67 -9.82 5.74
CA SER A 125 10.61 -9.39 4.70
C SER A 125 10.72 -7.86 4.63
N LYS A 126 11.92 -7.34 4.40
CA LYS A 126 12.20 -5.89 4.43
C LYS A 126 11.30 -5.06 3.50
N SER A 127 11.02 -5.57 2.30
CA SER A 127 10.23 -4.85 1.30
C SER A 127 8.74 -4.84 1.63
N LEU A 128 8.17 -6.01 1.98
CA LEU A 128 6.74 -6.12 2.28
C LEU A 128 6.39 -5.57 3.66
N ASN A 129 7.34 -5.56 4.60
CA ASN A 129 7.13 -4.97 5.92
C ASN A 129 6.76 -3.48 5.84
N LYS A 130 7.46 -2.72 4.98
CA LYS A 130 7.15 -1.30 4.73
C LYS A 130 5.73 -1.10 4.18
N LEU A 131 5.31 -1.98 3.25
CA LEU A 131 3.96 -1.94 2.68
C LEU A 131 2.90 -2.37 3.70
N ALA A 132 3.25 -3.26 4.61
CA ALA A 132 2.35 -3.78 5.63
C ALA A 132 2.20 -2.85 6.84
N GLN A 133 3.07 -1.86 7.04
CA GLN A 133 3.08 -0.99 8.21
C GLN A 133 1.73 -0.28 8.47
N PRO A 134 1.06 0.37 7.49
CA PRO A 134 -0.23 1.04 7.70
C PRO A 134 -1.43 0.09 7.80
N LEU A 135 -1.24 -1.22 7.52
CA LEU A 135 -2.34 -2.18 7.45
C LEU A 135 -2.80 -2.64 8.85
N PRO A 136 -4.05 -3.06 9.02
CA PRO A 136 -4.50 -3.68 10.26
C PRO A 136 -3.76 -5.00 10.53
N MET A 137 -3.75 -5.42 11.79
CA MET A 137 -3.22 -6.72 12.20
C MET A 137 -4.28 -7.81 12.02
N ALA A 138 -3.82 -9.04 11.78
CA ALA A 138 -4.67 -10.21 11.67
C ALA A 138 -5.40 -10.48 12.99
N HIS A 139 -6.70 -10.76 12.90
CA HIS A 139 -7.47 -11.28 14.01
C HIS A 139 -7.38 -12.82 14.01
N CYS A 140 -6.56 -13.38 14.90
CA CYS A 140 -6.39 -14.82 15.01
C CYS A 140 -7.30 -15.37 16.12
N ALA A 141 -8.40 -16.05 15.75
CA ALA A 141 -9.27 -16.72 16.72
C ALA A 141 -8.64 -18.01 17.28
N ASN A 142 -7.82 -18.68 16.47
CA ASN A 142 -7.14 -19.92 16.82
C ASN A 142 -5.64 -19.77 16.58
N SER A 143 -4.84 -20.27 17.52
CA SER A 143 -3.40 -20.38 17.36
C SER A 143 -3.00 -21.85 17.18
N ARG A 144 -1.90 -22.09 16.46
CA ARG A 144 -1.30 -23.42 16.32
C ARG A 144 0.19 -23.29 16.64
N LEU A 145 0.71 -24.23 17.42
CA LEU A 145 2.13 -24.33 17.67
C LEU A 145 2.81 -25.00 16.48
N VAL A 146 3.89 -24.39 16.00
CA VAL A 146 4.70 -24.93 14.90
C VAL A 146 6.15 -24.97 15.36
N CYS A 147 6.81 -26.10 15.13
CA CYS A 147 8.21 -26.25 15.49
C CYS A 147 9.10 -25.40 14.61
N LYS A 148 10.01 -24.64 15.24
CA LYS A 148 10.99 -23.81 14.52
C LYS A 148 12.02 -24.62 13.72
N ILE A 149 12.25 -25.89 14.08
CA ILE A 149 13.26 -26.74 13.40
C ILE A 149 12.63 -27.45 12.22
N SER A 150 11.55 -28.23 12.44
CA SER A 150 10.93 -29.02 11.38
C SER A 150 9.86 -28.29 10.59
N GLY A 151 9.30 -27.18 11.11
CA GLY A 151 8.11 -26.54 10.54
C GLY A 151 6.82 -27.35 10.76
N GLU A 152 6.87 -28.47 11.49
CA GLU A 152 5.70 -29.31 11.75
C GLU A 152 4.84 -28.76 12.90
N VAL A 153 3.54 -29.04 12.86
CA VAL A 153 2.61 -28.68 13.93
C VAL A 153 2.92 -29.50 15.18
N MET A 154 2.99 -28.83 16.33
CA MET A 154 3.06 -29.51 17.62
C MET A 154 1.65 -29.84 18.09
N ASN A 155 1.38 -31.11 18.36
CA ASN A 155 0.08 -31.66 18.73
C ASN A 155 0.27 -32.88 19.66
N GLU A 156 -0.79 -33.68 19.85
CA GLU A 156 -0.73 -34.88 20.70
C GLU A 156 0.33 -35.90 20.27
N ASN A 157 0.57 -36.03 18.96
CA ASN A 157 1.54 -36.96 18.36
C ASN A 157 2.96 -36.36 18.26
N ASN A 158 3.08 -35.04 18.30
CA ASN A 158 4.35 -34.31 18.31
C ASN A 158 4.30 -33.24 19.41
N PRO A 159 4.37 -33.63 20.69
CA PRO A 159 4.13 -32.71 21.78
C PRO A 159 5.20 -31.60 21.86
N PRO A 160 4.83 -30.39 22.32
CA PRO A 160 5.80 -29.34 22.62
C PRO A 160 6.65 -29.74 23.82
N MET A 161 7.96 -29.71 23.65
CA MET A 161 8.99 -30.03 24.64
C MET A 161 9.86 -28.79 24.90
N MET A 162 10.02 -28.40 26.17
CA MET A 162 10.80 -27.26 26.59
C MET A 162 12.17 -27.69 27.11
N LEU A 163 13.22 -27.07 26.60
CA LEU A 163 14.58 -27.21 27.15
C LEU A 163 14.76 -26.33 28.39
N PRO A 164 15.76 -26.58 29.26
CA PRO A 164 15.99 -25.80 30.48
C PRO A 164 16.19 -24.28 30.29
N ASN A 165 16.55 -23.84 29.08
CA ASN A 165 16.64 -22.42 28.73
C ASN A 165 15.30 -21.77 28.33
N GLY A 166 14.20 -22.50 28.44
CA GLY A 166 12.84 -22.01 28.18
C GLY A 166 12.42 -22.05 26.71
N TYR A 167 13.26 -22.54 25.79
CA TYR A 167 12.87 -22.69 24.38
C TYR A 167 12.12 -23.99 24.13
N VAL A 168 11.01 -23.88 23.38
CA VAL A 168 10.11 -25.00 23.06
C VAL A 168 10.31 -25.49 21.63
N TYR A 169 10.36 -26.81 21.47
CA TYR A 169 10.53 -27.53 20.21
C TYR A 169 9.57 -28.73 20.15
N GLY A 170 9.33 -29.29 18.95
CA GLY A 170 8.53 -30.51 18.84
C GLY A 170 9.37 -31.72 19.25
N TYR A 171 8.74 -32.69 19.91
CA TYR A 171 9.39 -33.94 20.32
C TYR A 171 10.12 -34.63 19.17
N ASN A 172 9.51 -34.72 17.99
CA ASN A 172 10.12 -35.35 16.81
C ASN A 172 11.38 -34.61 16.34
N SER A 173 11.39 -33.27 16.46
CA SER A 173 12.55 -32.46 16.11
C SER A 173 13.67 -32.59 17.12
N LEU A 174 13.35 -32.70 18.42
CA LEU A 174 14.35 -32.94 19.45
C LEU A 174 14.99 -34.33 19.31
N LEU A 175 14.20 -35.33 18.93
CA LEU A 175 14.70 -36.66 18.61
C LEU A 175 15.64 -36.66 17.41
N SER A 176 15.35 -35.90 16.36
CA SER A 176 16.18 -35.90 15.15
C SER A 176 17.53 -35.20 15.31
N ILE A 177 17.62 -34.19 16.20
CA ILE A 177 18.87 -33.46 16.48
C ILE A 177 19.68 -34.06 17.64
N ARG A 178 19.13 -35.06 18.33
CA ARG A 178 19.77 -35.72 19.46
C ARG A 178 21.00 -36.49 19.00
N GLN A 179 22.12 -36.26 19.67
CA GLN A 179 23.34 -37.07 19.53
C GLN A 179 23.57 -37.80 20.84
N GLU A 180 23.44 -39.13 20.80
CA GLU A 180 23.46 -40.02 21.97
C GLU A 180 22.36 -39.70 23.00
N ASP A 181 22.63 -38.82 23.96
CA ASP A 181 21.67 -38.35 24.99
C ASP A 181 21.69 -36.83 25.17
N LYS A 182 22.43 -36.12 24.31
CA LYS A 182 22.60 -34.67 24.36
C LYS A 182 21.92 -34.00 23.18
N ILE A 183 21.34 -32.84 23.45
CA ILE A 183 20.71 -31.96 22.48
C ILE A 183 21.44 -30.63 22.51
N ILE A 184 21.80 -30.12 21.33
CA ILE A 184 22.32 -28.77 21.16
C ILE A 184 21.16 -27.85 20.77
N CYS A 185 20.87 -26.85 21.60
CA CYS A 185 19.82 -25.88 21.28
C CYS A 185 20.20 -25.07 20.03
N PRO A 186 19.39 -25.06 18.95
CA PRO A 186 19.75 -24.34 17.71
C PRO A 186 19.83 -22.81 17.87
N ARG A 187 19.24 -22.26 18.94
CA ARG A 187 19.21 -20.81 19.19
C ARG A 187 20.38 -20.34 20.04
N THR A 188 20.65 -21.02 21.15
CA THR A 188 21.67 -20.62 22.13
C THR A 188 22.99 -21.39 22.00
N LYS A 189 22.98 -22.52 21.27
CA LYS A 189 24.08 -23.49 21.16
C LYS A 189 24.47 -24.15 22.49
N GLU A 190 23.64 -24.01 23.52
CA GLU A 190 23.80 -24.70 24.79
C GLU A 190 23.47 -26.19 24.65
N VAL A 191 24.14 -27.01 25.44
CA VAL A 191 24.01 -28.47 25.42
C VAL A 191 23.23 -28.93 26.64
N TYR A 192 22.15 -29.67 26.42
CA TYR A 192 21.30 -30.22 27.47
C TYR A 192 21.13 -31.72 27.29
N ASN A 193 20.87 -32.44 28.39
CA ASN A 193 20.49 -33.84 28.29
C ASN A 193 19.02 -33.96 27.86
N PHE A 194 18.69 -34.98 27.08
CA PHE A 194 17.33 -35.20 26.60
C PHE A 194 16.32 -35.39 27.74
N SER A 195 16.75 -36.00 28.84
CA SER A 195 15.96 -36.18 30.06
C SER A 195 15.56 -34.87 30.76
N GLN A 196 16.25 -33.76 30.48
CA GLN A 196 15.92 -32.45 31.04
C GLN A 196 14.84 -31.71 30.24
N ALA A 197 14.39 -32.25 29.10
CA ALA A 197 13.33 -31.66 28.31
C ALA A 197 11.96 -32.01 28.91
N GLU A 198 11.17 -30.99 29.26
CA GLU A 198 9.86 -31.17 29.87
C GLU A 198 8.74 -30.97 28.86
N LYS A 199 7.69 -31.79 28.93
CA LYS A 199 6.50 -31.62 28.10
C LYS A 199 5.68 -30.44 28.58
N VAL A 200 5.36 -29.53 27.66
CA VAL A 200 4.56 -28.33 27.95
C VAL A 200 3.09 -28.59 27.59
N TYR A 201 2.20 -28.01 28.38
CA TYR A 201 0.77 -27.95 28.08
C TYR A 201 0.35 -26.50 27.92
N ILE A 202 -0.40 -26.20 26.87
CA ILE A 202 -1.01 -24.88 26.64
C ILE A 202 -2.50 -25.06 26.89
N MET A 203 -3.02 -24.31 27.87
CA MET A 203 -4.46 -24.20 28.17
C MET A 203 -5.08 -23.03 27.42
#